data_AF-A0A8H5CDY2-F1
#
_entry.id   AF-A0A8H5CDY2-F1
#
_cell.length_a   1.000
_cell.length_b   1.000
_cell.length_c   1.000
_cell.angle_alpha   90.00
_cell.angle_beta   90.00
_cell.angle_gamma   90.00
#
_symmetry.space_group_name_H-M   'P 1'
#
loop_
_entity.id
_entity.type
_entity.pdbx_description
1 polymer ?
#
loop_
_entity_poly.entity_id
_entity_poly.type
_entity_poly.pdbx_seq_one_letter_code
_entity_poly.pdbx_strand_id
1 'polypeptide(L)'
;MRLTRLDPLTTEGPEADPRIATTVEKLEEMGIEVQLGERAGEELVVLAPIEDLDSQTLVPSRRINLDLSVLIALISDLTHAPLPISIEEANKRFIPPKEYREWNQTRKRQAKKKDSGSESGGGAEDAEEELSIEDLPHDLATHSRALTNQLLGEMGRSMIQEIRDRISQSAVGGATEFWVTTEARDRCLRIVSKIGAVNEKRRAFALFCLDPSDPTQTIPLAEAEALFWLGSRFNRAIPLFPLHFHSASLLVAPAFLEDPSSAHRPPLSTNAPYLISVWNELLCAPGAVMSVFKTFLFEPKGDVRMPPSAQRKKTGVRPPGAMVDIVGDGGRVWIRINTMKNSRLLAEFREIDSYLTESEEDSDWDGDERPTLL
;
A
#
# COMPACT_ATOMS: atom_id res chain seq x y z
N MET A 1 -19.16 2.29 -15.70
CA MET A 1 -18.19 2.02 -14.62
C MET A 1 -17.80 0.56 -14.69
N ARG A 2 -16.50 0.22 -14.72
CA ARG A 2 -16.04 -1.17 -14.81
C ARG A 2 -15.38 -1.63 -13.52
N LEU A 3 -15.84 -2.77 -12.99
CA LEU A 3 -15.40 -3.38 -11.74
C LEU A 3 -14.67 -4.69 -12.06
N THR A 4 -13.37 -4.60 -12.32
CA THR A 4 -12.61 -5.68 -12.96
C THR A 4 -12.34 -6.89 -12.07
N ARG A 5 -12.52 -6.74 -10.76
CA ARG A 5 -12.23 -7.78 -9.76
C ARG A 5 -13.39 -8.05 -8.80
N LEU A 6 -14.57 -7.55 -9.14
CA LEU A 6 -15.78 -7.76 -8.38
C LEU A 6 -16.54 -8.94 -8.98
N ASP A 7 -16.90 -9.90 -8.14
CA ASP A 7 -17.79 -11.00 -8.52
C ASP A 7 -19.04 -10.97 -7.62
N PRO A 8 -20.16 -10.41 -8.09
CA PRO A 8 -21.40 -10.39 -7.32
C PRO A 8 -22.13 -11.74 -7.32
N LEU A 9 -21.68 -12.72 -8.11
CA LEU A 9 -22.26 -14.07 -8.18
C LEU A 9 -21.57 -15.05 -7.24
N THR A 10 -20.56 -14.61 -6.48
CA THR A 10 -19.94 -15.44 -5.45
C THR A 10 -20.97 -15.81 -4.38
N THR A 11 -21.46 -17.05 -4.40
CA THR A 11 -22.46 -17.58 -3.45
C THR A 11 -21.86 -18.38 -2.31
N GLU A 12 -20.57 -18.73 -2.37
CA GLU A 12 -19.90 -19.58 -1.39
C GLU A 12 -18.62 -18.95 -0.84
N GLY A 13 -18.35 -19.15 0.46
CA GLY A 13 -17.14 -18.68 1.13
C GLY A 13 -17.27 -17.34 1.86
N PRO A 14 -16.20 -16.90 2.54
CA PRO A 14 -16.19 -15.67 3.35
C PRO A 14 -16.29 -14.38 2.52
N GLU A 15 -16.24 -14.49 1.19
CA GLU A 15 -16.35 -13.38 0.23
C GLU A 15 -17.77 -13.22 -0.37
N ALA A 16 -18.70 -14.12 -0.02
CA ALA A 16 -20.10 -14.06 -0.42
C ALA A 16 -20.90 -13.15 0.53
N ASP A 17 -21.33 -11.98 0.05
CA ASP A 17 -22.19 -11.06 0.80
C ASP A 17 -23.24 -10.44 -0.12
N PRO A 18 -24.54 -10.57 0.23
CA PRO A 18 -25.64 -10.13 -0.62
C PRO A 18 -25.64 -8.61 -0.87
N ARG A 19 -25.01 -7.81 -0.01
CA ARG A 19 -24.93 -6.35 -0.16
C ARG A 19 -24.10 -5.93 -1.38
N ILE A 20 -23.19 -6.79 -1.84
CA ILE A 20 -22.41 -6.54 -3.07
C ILE A 20 -23.35 -6.45 -4.27
N ALA A 21 -24.24 -7.42 -4.44
CA ALA A 21 -25.24 -7.42 -5.51
C ALA A 21 -26.18 -6.22 -5.41
N THR A 22 -26.69 -5.93 -4.20
CA THR A 22 -27.55 -4.75 -3.95
C THR A 22 -26.85 -3.42 -4.28
N THR A 23 -25.53 -3.33 -4.08
CA THR A 23 -24.77 -2.12 -4.41
C THR A 23 -24.63 -1.95 -5.92
N VAL A 24 -24.45 -3.04 -6.67
CA VAL A 24 -24.42 -3.01 -8.14
C VAL A 24 -25.78 -2.57 -8.69
N GLU A 25 -26.89 -3.15 -8.20
CA GLU A 25 -28.25 -2.77 -8.60
C GLU A 25 -28.52 -1.28 -8.38
N LYS A 26 -28.14 -0.74 -7.21
CA LYS A 26 -28.30 0.70 -6.92
C LYS A 26 -27.51 1.59 -7.86
N LEU A 27 -26.31 1.18 -8.30
CA LEU A 27 -25.54 1.95 -9.27
C LEU A 27 -26.25 1.96 -10.64
N GLU A 28 -26.81 0.83 -11.05
CA GLU A 28 -27.59 0.73 -12.29
C GLU A 28 -28.89 1.57 -12.23
N GLU A 29 -29.59 1.56 -11.10
CA GLU A 29 -30.76 2.43 -10.85
C GLU A 29 -30.42 3.93 -10.96
N MET A 30 -29.19 4.32 -10.61
CA MET A 30 -28.69 5.69 -10.79
C MET A 30 -28.35 6.03 -12.26
N GLY A 31 -28.60 5.11 -13.20
CA GLY A 31 -28.27 5.24 -14.61
C GLY A 31 -26.78 5.04 -14.90
N ILE A 32 -26.02 4.44 -13.98
CA ILE A 32 -24.61 4.10 -14.20
C ILE A 32 -24.56 2.70 -14.80
N GLU A 33 -24.10 2.58 -16.04
CA GLU A 33 -23.83 1.28 -16.64
C GLU A 33 -22.68 0.61 -15.88
N VAL A 34 -22.94 -0.52 -15.20
CA VAL A 34 -21.91 -1.29 -14.48
C VAL A 34 -21.49 -2.48 -15.32
N GLN A 35 -20.19 -2.60 -15.56
CA GLN A 35 -19.59 -3.73 -16.27
C GLN A 35 -18.68 -4.50 -15.30
N LEU A 36 -18.82 -5.81 -15.24
CA LEU A 36 -18.08 -6.68 -14.33
C LEU A 36 -16.97 -7.41 -15.08
N GLY A 37 -15.87 -7.70 -14.38
CA GLY A 37 -14.75 -8.45 -14.93
C GLY A 37 -13.89 -7.68 -15.93
N GLU A 38 -12.87 -8.37 -16.44
CA GLU A 38 -12.01 -7.87 -17.52
C GLU A 38 -12.69 -8.08 -18.88
N ARG A 39 -12.35 -7.26 -19.88
CA ARG A 39 -12.80 -7.50 -21.26
C ARG A 39 -12.26 -8.84 -21.74
N ALA A 40 -13.13 -9.68 -22.31
CA ALA A 40 -12.69 -10.89 -22.98
C ALA A 40 -11.80 -10.52 -24.18
N GLY A 41 -10.86 -11.40 -24.54
CA GLY A 41 -9.93 -11.16 -25.66
C GLY A 41 -10.64 -10.88 -27.01
N GLU A 42 -11.89 -11.30 -27.15
CA GLU A 42 -12.76 -11.05 -28.32
C GLU A 42 -13.36 -9.63 -28.35
N GLU A 43 -13.47 -8.95 -27.21
CA GLU A 43 -13.94 -7.56 -27.09
C GLU A 43 -12.82 -6.52 -27.28
N LEU A 44 -11.56 -6.95 -27.14
CA LEU A 44 -10.42 -6.14 -27.50
C LEU A 44 -10.39 -6.06 -29.02
N VAL A 45 -10.80 -4.92 -29.58
CA VAL A 45 -10.64 -4.64 -31.01
C VAL A 45 -9.13 -4.63 -31.28
N VAL A 46 -8.60 -5.77 -31.73
CA VAL A 46 -7.26 -5.87 -32.29
C VAL A 46 -7.28 -4.98 -33.52
N LEU A 47 -6.77 -3.76 -33.38
CA LEU A 47 -6.42 -2.93 -34.53
C LEU A 47 -5.60 -3.82 -35.46
N ALA A 48 -5.98 -3.87 -36.74
CA ALA A 48 -5.37 -4.76 -37.73
C ALA A 48 -3.83 -4.73 -37.63
N PRO A 49 -3.16 -5.90 -37.74
CA PRO A 49 -1.74 -6.01 -37.51
C PRO A 49 -1.00 -5.03 -38.41
N ILE A 50 -0.21 -4.16 -37.78
CA ILE A 50 0.80 -3.38 -38.48
C ILE A 50 1.82 -4.43 -38.96
N GLU A 51 1.88 -4.67 -40.26
CA GLU A 51 2.80 -5.62 -40.88
C GLU A 51 4.26 -5.30 -40.50
N ASP A 52 5.01 -6.35 -40.16
CA ASP A 52 6.47 -6.46 -39.99
C ASP A 52 7.19 -5.34 -39.21
N LEU A 53 7.37 -5.58 -37.90
CA LEU A 53 8.54 -5.12 -37.17
C LEU A 53 9.16 -6.33 -36.46
N ASP A 54 10.39 -6.65 -36.85
CA ASP A 54 11.25 -7.75 -36.40
C ASP A 54 11.03 -8.19 -34.95
N SER A 55 11.19 -9.51 -34.71
CA SER A 55 11.23 -10.13 -33.37
C SER A 55 12.32 -9.52 -32.48
N GLN A 56 12.05 -8.35 -31.92
CA GLN A 56 12.92 -7.68 -30.98
C GLN A 56 12.91 -8.49 -29.68
N THR A 57 14.07 -9.04 -29.33
CA THR A 57 14.30 -9.63 -28.02
C THR A 57 14.06 -8.53 -26.98
N LEU A 58 13.00 -8.69 -26.17
CA LEU A 58 12.64 -7.72 -25.15
C LEU A 58 13.75 -7.67 -24.10
N VAL A 59 14.52 -6.57 -24.09
CA VAL A 59 15.54 -6.33 -23.07
C VAL A 59 14.88 -5.58 -21.92
N PRO A 60 14.96 -6.08 -20.66
CA PRO A 60 14.45 -5.37 -19.50
C PRO A 60 15.05 -3.96 -19.40
N SER A 61 14.22 -2.98 -19.07
CA SER A 61 14.69 -1.61 -18.83
C SER A 61 15.77 -1.59 -17.74
N ARG A 62 16.86 -0.89 -18.03
CA ARG A 62 17.94 -0.61 -17.06
C ARG A 62 17.62 0.56 -16.14
N ARG A 63 16.53 1.28 -16.43
CA ARG A 63 15.98 2.33 -15.57
C ARG A 63 14.88 1.73 -14.73
N ILE A 64 15.21 1.44 -13.48
CA ILE A 64 14.32 0.76 -12.54
C ILE A 64 13.68 1.81 -11.64
N ASN A 65 12.36 1.98 -11.74
CA ASN A 65 11.63 2.86 -10.84
C ASN A 65 11.35 2.15 -9.51
N LEU A 66 11.73 2.79 -8.40
CA LEU A 66 11.49 2.37 -7.03
C LEU A 66 10.16 2.94 -6.55
N ASP A 67 9.25 2.06 -6.16
CA ASP A 67 7.99 2.44 -5.52
C ASP A 67 8.20 2.67 -4.01
N LEU A 68 7.14 3.11 -3.33
CA LEU A 68 7.20 3.36 -1.90
C LEU A 68 7.55 2.08 -1.11
N SER A 69 7.03 0.92 -1.52
CA SER A 69 7.25 -0.33 -0.78
C SER A 69 8.71 -0.78 -0.83
N VAL A 70 9.33 -0.71 -2.01
CA VAL A 70 10.75 -1.03 -2.20
C VAL A 70 11.64 -0.02 -1.49
N LEU A 71 11.29 1.28 -1.48
CA LEU A 71 12.02 2.26 -0.68
C LEU A 71 12.02 1.89 0.81
N ILE A 72 10.87 1.52 1.38
CA ILE A 72 10.76 1.09 2.78
C ILE A 72 11.54 -0.20 3.03
N ALA A 73 11.46 -1.17 2.12
CA ALA A 73 12.22 -2.42 2.23
C ALA A 73 13.73 -2.17 2.17
N LEU A 74 14.19 -1.27 1.29
CA LEU A 74 15.60 -0.92 1.12
C LEU A 74 16.21 -0.19 2.30
N ILE A 75 15.43 0.45 3.16
CA ILE A 75 15.93 1.14 4.36
C ILE A 75 15.66 0.37 5.65
N SER A 76 14.85 -0.69 5.59
CA SER A 76 14.40 -1.43 6.76
C SER A 76 15.57 -2.16 7.43
N ASP A 77 15.56 -2.17 8.75
CA ASP A 77 16.53 -2.93 9.52
C ASP A 77 16.43 -4.44 9.25
N LEU A 78 15.28 -4.97 8.80
CA LEU A 78 15.15 -6.38 8.41
C LEU A 78 16.12 -6.77 7.29
N THR A 79 16.29 -5.87 6.32
CA THR A 79 17.17 -6.05 5.16
C THR A 79 18.63 -5.92 5.57
N HIS A 80 18.94 -5.07 6.54
CA HIS A 80 20.34 -4.69 6.80
C HIS A 80 20.95 -5.27 8.07
N ALA A 81 20.14 -5.60 9.07
CA ALA A 81 20.64 -6.14 10.33
C ALA A 81 21.25 -7.53 10.13
N PRO A 82 22.14 -7.98 11.03
CA PRO A 82 22.66 -9.34 11.01
C PRO A 82 21.52 -10.36 11.01
N LEU A 83 21.66 -11.37 10.16
CA LEU A 83 20.74 -12.50 10.09
C LEU A 83 20.80 -13.29 11.40
N PRO A 84 19.66 -13.79 11.89
CA PRO A 84 19.67 -14.74 12.99
C PRO A 84 20.40 -16.02 12.59
N ILE A 85 21.00 -16.68 13.58
CA ILE A 85 21.80 -17.89 13.40
C ILE A 85 20.90 -19.12 13.33
N SER A 86 19.68 -19.03 13.88
CA SER A 86 18.71 -20.12 13.88
C SER A 86 17.27 -19.64 13.65
N ILE A 87 16.39 -20.57 13.28
CA ILE A 87 14.95 -20.32 13.07
C ILE A 87 14.29 -19.90 14.40
N GLU A 88 14.74 -20.48 15.52
CA GLU A 88 14.26 -20.17 16.86
C GLU A 88 14.59 -18.72 17.25
N GLU A 89 15.80 -18.26 16.94
CA GLU A 89 16.17 -16.85 17.14
C GLU A 89 15.32 -15.92 16.27
N ALA A 90 15.05 -16.30 15.01
CA ALA A 90 14.18 -15.53 14.12
C ALA A 90 12.76 -15.38 14.68
N ASN A 91 12.18 -16.46 15.21
CA ASN A 91 10.86 -16.47 15.84
C ASN A 91 10.80 -15.57 17.08
N LYS A 92 11.88 -15.53 17.89
CA LYS A 92 11.95 -14.72 19.10
C LYS A 92 12.17 -13.22 18.84
N ARG A 93 12.65 -12.84 17.66
CA ARG A 93 13.07 -11.45 17.37
C ARG A 93 11.92 -10.44 17.27
N PHE A 94 10.72 -10.90 16.93
CA PHE A 94 9.54 -10.04 16.76
C PHE A 94 8.47 -10.27 17.83
N ILE A 95 8.81 -11.02 18.86
CA ILE A 95 8.02 -11.20 20.09
C ILE A 95 8.18 -9.91 20.92
N PRO A 96 7.11 -9.12 21.13
CA PRO A 96 7.23 -7.87 21.90
C PRO A 96 7.71 -8.13 23.34
N PRO A 97 8.46 -7.21 23.97
CA PRO A 97 8.92 -7.36 25.35
C PRO A 97 7.78 -7.61 26.35
N LYS A 98 8.07 -8.34 27.44
CA LYS A 98 7.09 -8.70 28.49
C LYS A 98 6.34 -7.47 29.01
N GLU A 99 7.06 -6.38 29.28
CA GLU A 99 6.54 -5.10 29.75
C GLU A 99 5.49 -4.48 28.80
N TYR A 100 5.73 -4.54 27.48
CA TYR A 100 4.78 -4.02 26.49
C TYR A 100 3.51 -4.88 26.42
N ARG A 101 3.64 -6.20 26.61
CA ARG A 101 2.52 -7.12 26.65
C ARG A 101 1.67 -6.90 27.89
N GLU A 102 2.31 -6.77 29.05
CA GLU A 102 1.66 -6.47 30.34
C GLU A 102 0.94 -5.12 30.28
N TRP A 103 1.56 -4.09 29.71
CA TRP A 103 0.91 -2.81 29.46
C TRP A 103 -0.34 -2.94 28.58
N ASN A 104 -0.24 -3.67 27.45
CA ASN A 104 -1.37 -3.86 26.54
C ASN A 104 -2.49 -4.72 27.16
N GLN A 105 -2.14 -5.75 27.94
CA GLN A 105 -3.09 -6.56 28.71
C GLN A 105 -3.78 -5.73 29.79
N THR A 106 -3.04 -4.87 30.50
CA THR A 106 -3.60 -3.94 31.50
C THR A 106 -4.58 -2.98 30.85
N ARG A 107 -4.24 -2.42 29.68
CA ARG A 107 -5.13 -1.54 28.92
C ARG A 107 -6.39 -2.25 28.43
N LYS A 108 -6.27 -3.50 27.97
CA LYS A 108 -7.43 -4.32 27.57
C LYS A 108 -8.31 -4.72 28.77
N ARG A 109 -7.72 -5.02 29.93
CA ARG A 109 -8.44 -5.27 31.18
C ARG A 109 -9.18 -4.02 31.67
N GLN A 110 -8.54 -2.85 31.57
CA GLN A 110 -9.16 -1.56 31.90
C GLN A 110 -10.30 -1.20 30.93
N ALA A 111 -10.15 -1.49 29.63
CA ALA A 111 -11.22 -1.31 28.65
C ALA A 111 -12.41 -2.26 28.92
N LYS A 112 -12.14 -3.55 29.22
CA LYS A 112 -13.19 -4.53 29.57
C LYS A 112 -13.88 -4.26 30.91
N LYS A 113 -13.15 -3.74 31.91
CA LYS A 113 -13.72 -3.37 33.22
C LYS A 113 -14.63 -2.14 33.13
N LYS A 114 -14.46 -1.32 32.09
CA LYS A 114 -15.31 -0.16 31.80
C LYS A 114 -16.61 -0.54 31.05
N ASP A 115 -16.58 -1.66 30.32
CA ASP A 115 -17.70 -2.15 29.49
C ASP A 115 -18.53 -3.26 30.17
N SER A 116 -18.00 -3.86 31.23
CA SER A 116 -18.71 -4.88 32.01
C SER A 116 -18.41 -4.66 33.50
N GLY A 117 -19.43 -4.24 34.25
CA GLY A 117 -19.38 -4.07 35.71
C GLY A 117 -19.31 -5.39 36.46
N SER A 118 -18.38 -6.29 36.09
CA SER A 118 -18.19 -7.59 36.72
C SER A 118 -16.75 -7.73 37.18
N GLU A 119 -16.57 -7.74 38.50
CA GLU A 119 -15.34 -8.16 39.15
C GLU A 119 -15.27 -9.68 39.17
N SER A 120 -14.33 -10.26 38.43
CA SER A 120 -13.78 -11.56 38.79
C SER A 120 -12.26 -11.45 38.83
N GLY A 121 -11.74 -11.59 40.05
CA GLY A 121 -10.32 -11.75 40.32
C GLY A 121 -9.86 -13.12 39.88
N GLY A 122 -8.71 -13.15 39.23
CA GLY A 122 -7.97 -14.36 38.92
C GLY A 122 -6.52 -13.98 38.74
N GLY A 123 -5.72 -14.22 39.78
CA GLY A 123 -4.27 -14.13 39.72
C GLY A 123 -3.73 -15.14 38.71
N ALA A 124 -2.65 -14.78 38.03
CA ALA A 124 -1.85 -15.71 37.26
C ALA A 124 -0.40 -15.50 37.66
N GLU A 125 0.17 -16.59 38.13
CA GLU A 125 1.48 -16.76 38.75
C GLU A 125 2.61 -16.55 37.74
N ASP A 126 3.75 -16.09 38.26
CA ASP A 126 5.02 -15.95 37.56
C ASP A 126 5.57 -17.33 37.18
N ALA A 127 5.36 -17.74 35.93
CA ALA A 127 6.15 -18.76 35.27
C ALA A 127 6.81 -18.14 34.04
N GLU A 128 8.14 -18.15 33.99
CA GLU A 128 8.94 -17.79 32.81
C GLU A 128 8.82 -18.88 31.74
N GLU A 129 7.61 -19.13 31.24
CA GLU A 129 7.43 -19.98 30.06
C GLU A 129 7.99 -19.26 28.81
N GLU A 130 8.78 -19.98 28.01
CA GLU A 130 9.20 -19.53 26.68
C GLU A 130 7.97 -19.37 25.78
N LEU A 131 7.38 -18.18 25.81
CA LEU A 131 6.17 -17.86 25.03
C LEU A 131 6.48 -17.84 23.53
N SER A 132 5.59 -18.46 22.76
CA SER A 132 5.63 -18.58 21.30
C SER A 132 4.85 -17.44 20.61
N ILE A 133 4.91 -17.37 19.28
CA ILE A 133 4.14 -16.37 18.51
C ILE A 133 2.63 -16.69 18.59
N GLU A 134 2.28 -17.96 18.81
CA GLU A 134 0.92 -18.47 18.93
C GLU A 134 0.21 -17.91 20.17
N ASP A 135 0.97 -17.49 21.19
CA ASP A 135 0.44 -16.96 22.46
C ASP A 135 0.13 -15.45 22.40
N LEU A 136 0.38 -14.80 21.26
CA LEU A 136 0.10 -13.38 21.06
C LEU A 136 -1.37 -13.12 20.69
N PRO A 137 -1.94 -11.96 21.05
CA PRO A 137 -3.22 -11.52 20.52
C PRO A 137 -3.22 -11.57 18.99
N HIS A 138 -4.33 -12.04 18.38
CA HIS A 138 -4.42 -12.34 16.95
C HIS A 138 -3.80 -11.29 16.01
N ASP A 139 -4.03 -9.99 16.27
CA ASP A 139 -3.49 -8.90 15.44
C ASP A 139 -1.96 -8.78 15.57
N LEU A 140 -1.42 -8.88 16.79
CA LEU A 140 0.02 -8.88 17.04
C LEU A 140 0.68 -10.15 16.50
N ALA A 141 0.03 -11.29 16.65
CA ALA A 141 0.50 -12.56 16.12
C ALA A 141 0.61 -12.50 14.59
N THR A 142 -0.37 -11.91 13.91
CA THR A 142 -0.37 -11.77 12.45
C THR A 142 0.81 -10.91 11.96
N HIS A 143 1.03 -9.74 12.57
CA HIS A 143 2.16 -8.88 12.22
C HIS A 143 3.52 -9.52 12.55
N SER A 144 3.63 -10.18 13.71
CA SER A 144 4.87 -10.86 14.12
C SER A 144 5.20 -12.02 13.19
N ARG A 145 4.21 -12.85 12.81
CA ARG A 145 4.38 -13.94 11.83
C ARG A 145 4.83 -13.42 10.47
N ALA A 146 4.23 -12.34 9.99
CA ALA A 146 4.61 -11.75 8.71
C ALA A 146 6.07 -11.29 8.69
N LEU A 147 6.53 -10.60 9.74
CA LEU A 147 7.92 -10.14 9.89
C LEU A 147 8.89 -11.31 10.03
N THR A 148 8.53 -12.33 10.81
CA THR A 148 9.32 -13.55 10.96
C THR A 148 9.47 -14.29 9.63
N ASN A 149 8.38 -14.48 8.90
CA ASN A 149 8.42 -15.13 7.57
C ASN A 149 9.30 -14.34 6.59
N GLN A 150 9.23 -13.01 6.64
CA GLN A 150 10.09 -12.16 5.84
C GLN A 150 11.57 -12.32 6.23
N LEU A 151 11.88 -12.40 7.55
CA LEU A 151 13.25 -12.66 8.03
C LEU A 151 13.77 -14.03 7.59
N LEU A 152 12.94 -15.08 7.66
CA LEU A 152 13.29 -16.42 7.19
C LEU A 152 13.60 -16.42 5.68
N GLY A 153 12.84 -15.66 4.89
CA GLY A 153 13.14 -15.43 3.48
C GLY A 153 14.51 -14.77 3.29
N GLU A 154 14.79 -13.72 4.06
CA GLU A 154 16.07 -13.00 4.04
C GLU A 154 17.27 -13.87 4.47
N MET A 155 17.07 -14.86 5.34
CA MET A 155 18.10 -15.85 5.72
C MET A 155 18.48 -16.77 4.56
N GLY A 156 17.51 -17.14 3.71
CA GLY A 156 17.74 -17.99 2.55
C GLY A 156 18.39 -17.21 1.40
N ARG A 157 17.70 -16.17 0.93
CA ARG A 157 18.21 -15.28 -0.12
C ARG A 157 17.63 -13.89 0.08
N SER A 158 18.50 -12.90 0.29
CA SER A 158 18.04 -11.54 0.53
C SER A 158 17.50 -10.88 -0.73
N MET A 159 16.58 -9.92 -0.55
CA MET A 159 16.11 -9.07 -1.63
C MET A 159 17.28 -8.36 -2.35
N ILE A 160 18.27 -7.87 -1.61
CA ILE A 160 19.46 -7.19 -2.17
C ILE A 160 20.31 -8.14 -3.03
N GLN A 161 20.50 -9.40 -2.59
CA GLN A 161 21.21 -10.41 -3.37
C GLN A 161 20.46 -10.72 -4.66
N GLU A 162 19.14 -10.90 -4.59
CA GLU A 162 18.30 -11.14 -5.78
C GLU A 162 18.40 -9.99 -6.78
N ILE A 163 18.30 -8.72 -6.33
CA ILE A 163 18.44 -7.54 -7.19
C ILE A 163 19.82 -7.53 -7.87
N ARG A 164 20.89 -7.73 -7.10
CA ARG A 164 22.26 -7.75 -7.62
C ARG A 164 22.45 -8.85 -8.67
N ASP A 165 22.00 -10.06 -8.39
CA ASP A 165 22.20 -11.20 -9.27
C ASP A 165 21.43 -11.01 -10.58
N ARG A 166 20.21 -10.45 -10.54
CA ARG A 166 19.43 -10.10 -11.74
C ARG A 166 20.07 -9.01 -12.57
N ILE A 167 20.61 -7.98 -11.93
CA ILE A 167 21.35 -6.91 -12.63
C ILE A 167 22.59 -7.49 -13.32
N SER A 168 23.31 -8.39 -12.63
CA SER A 168 24.53 -9.03 -13.15
C SER A 168 24.26 -9.95 -14.34
N GLN A 169 23.13 -10.67 -14.32
CA GLN A 169 22.71 -11.52 -15.45
C GLN A 169 22.30 -10.70 -16.68
N SER A 170 21.85 -9.46 -16.49
CA SER A 170 21.44 -8.54 -17.56
C SER A 170 22.60 -7.70 -18.13
N ALA A 171 23.85 -7.99 -17.77
CA ALA A 171 25.02 -7.11 -18.02
C ALA A 171 25.49 -6.98 -19.49
N VAL A 172 24.72 -7.43 -20.48
CA VAL A 172 25.01 -7.15 -21.90
C VAL A 172 24.56 -5.72 -22.24
N GLY A 173 25.41 -4.72 -21.93
CA GLY A 173 25.28 -3.33 -22.43
C GLY A 173 24.88 -2.24 -21.43
N GLY A 174 25.77 -1.78 -20.54
CA GLY A 174 25.62 -0.53 -19.76
C GLY A 174 25.39 -0.69 -18.25
N ALA A 175 25.30 0.42 -17.51
CA ALA A 175 25.01 0.43 -16.07
C ALA A 175 23.50 0.52 -15.79
N THR A 176 23.04 -0.08 -14.69
CA THR A 176 21.65 0.03 -14.22
C THR A 176 21.48 1.32 -13.41
N GLU A 177 20.38 2.03 -13.66
CA GLU A 177 20.02 3.29 -12.99
C GLU A 177 18.74 3.08 -12.18
N PHE A 178 18.71 3.58 -10.95
CA PHE A 178 17.51 3.58 -10.12
C PHE A 178 16.84 4.94 -10.14
N TRP A 179 15.52 4.93 -10.29
CA TRP A 179 14.68 6.10 -10.40
C TRP A 179 13.63 6.12 -9.29
N VAL A 180 13.20 7.29 -8.88
CA VAL A 180 12.15 7.46 -7.87
C VAL A 180 11.31 8.69 -8.19
N THR A 181 10.04 8.68 -7.79
CA THR A 181 9.19 9.88 -7.85
C THR A 181 9.39 10.75 -6.60
N THR A 182 9.19 12.06 -6.75
CA THR A 182 9.21 12.99 -5.62
C THR A 182 8.15 12.64 -4.58
N GLU A 183 6.98 12.17 -5.01
CA GLU A 183 5.92 11.70 -4.12
C GLU A 183 6.34 10.48 -3.30
N ALA A 184 6.95 9.46 -3.92
CA ALA A 184 7.41 8.27 -3.21
C ALA A 184 8.50 8.61 -2.18
N ARG A 185 9.44 9.51 -2.52
CA ARG A 185 10.41 10.07 -1.59
C ARG A 185 9.73 10.73 -0.39
N ASP A 186 8.84 11.69 -0.64
CA ASP A 186 8.24 12.51 0.43
C ASP A 186 7.37 11.65 1.36
N ARG A 187 6.67 10.65 0.81
CA ARG A 187 5.93 9.67 1.60
C ARG A 187 6.86 8.77 2.42
N CYS A 188 7.94 8.28 1.82
CA CYS A 188 8.94 7.46 2.51
C CYS A 188 9.49 8.21 3.73
N LEU A 189 9.98 9.44 3.54
CA LEU A 189 10.51 10.28 4.62
C LEU A 189 9.47 10.52 5.73
N ARG A 190 8.21 10.78 5.38
CA ARG A 190 7.13 11.00 6.36
C ARG A 190 6.77 9.76 7.18
N ILE A 191 6.82 8.58 6.56
CA ILE A 191 6.58 7.32 7.27
C ILE A 191 7.72 7.10 8.25
N VAL A 192 8.95 7.14 7.76
CA VAL A 192 10.14 6.84 8.55
C VAL A 192 10.35 7.87 9.66
N SER A 193 10.01 9.14 9.47
CA SER A 193 10.06 10.14 10.53
C SER A 193 9.15 9.79 11.71
N LYS A 194 7.97 9.19 11.43
CA LYS A 194 6.96 8.83 12.43
C LYS A 194 7.23 7.50 13.11
N ILE A 195 7.56 6.47 12.34
CA ILE A 195 7.62 5.08 12.84
C ILE A 195 9.01 4.44 12.73
N GLY A 196 9.96 5.06 12.02
CA GLY A 196 11.28 4.49 11.79
C GLY A 196 12.20 4.61 12.98
N ALA A 197 13.02 3.57 13.17
CA ALA A 197 14.12 3.56 14.13
C ALA A 197 15.28 4.48 13.67
N VAL A 198 16.27 4.67 14.55
CA VAL A 198 17.43 5.57 14.30
C VAL A 198 18.18 5.19 13.02
N ASN A 199 18.40 3.89 12.79
CA ASN A 199 19.10 3.40 11.61
C ASN A 199 18.27 3.57 10.32
N GLU A 200 16.98 3.25 10.37
CA GLU A 200 16.07 3.40 9.23
C GLU A 200 15.92 4.86 8.82
N LYS A 201 15.81 5.77 9.80
CA LYS A 201 15.82 7.23 9.58
C LYS A 201 17.09 7.66 8.88
N ARG A 202 18.26 7.31 9.44
CA ARG A 202 19.56 7.62 8.84
C ARG A 202 19.66 7.12 7.40
N ARG A 203 19.29 5.86 7.14
CA ARG A 203 19.29 5.28 5.79
C ARG A 203 18.35 6.01 4.85
N ALA A 204 17.15 6.37 5.29
CA ALA A 204 16.19 7.10 4.47
C ALA A 204 16.70 8.48 4.05
N PHE A 205 17.25 9.27 4.99
CA PHE A 205 17.83 10.56 4.67
C PHE A 205 19.07 10.42 3.77
N ALA A 206 19.95 9.48 4.07
CA ALA A 206 21.13 9.18 3.26
C ALA A 206 20.77 8.74 1.84
N LEU A 207 19.73 7.92 1.65
CA LEU A 207 19.27 7.48 0.33
C LEU A 207 18.93 8.64 -0.61
N PHE A 208 18.48 9.76 -0.05
CA PHE A 208 18.14 10.98 -0.79
C PHE A 208 19.20 12.08 -0.67
N CYS A 209 20.42 11.74 -0.20
CA CYS A 209 21.53 12.66 0.01
C CYS A 209 21.19 13.84 0.94
N LEU A 210 20.40 13.58 1.97
CA LEU A 210 20.04 14.55 3.02
C LEU A 210 20.80 14.25 4.32
N ASP A 211 21.13 15.29 5.08
CA ASP A 211 21.72 15.12 6.42
C ASP A 211 20.65 14.58 7.39
N PRO A 212 20.88 13.43 8.07
CA PRO A 212 19.96 12.90 9.07
C PRO A 212 19.74 13.82 10.29
N SER A 213 20.69 14.69 10.60
CA SER A 213 20.64 15.64 11.73
C SER A 213 19.95 16.95 11.35
N ASP A 214 20.09 17.37 10.09
CA ASP A 214 19.40 18.52 9.51
C ASP A 214 18.87 18.20 8.10
N PRO A 215 17.62 17.72 7.98
CA PRO A 215 17.03 17.32 6.70
C PRO A 215 16.92 18.43 5.64
N THR A 216 17.22 19.68 6.00
CA THR A 216 17.25 20.81 5.06
C THR A 216 18.57 20.90 4.29
N GLN A 217 19.62 20.24 4.77
CA GLN A 217 20.94 20.24 4.17
C GLN A 217 21.15 18.99 3.32
N THR A 218 21.83 19.18 2.19
CA THR A 218 22.28 18.08 1.34
C THR A 218 23.71 17.69 1.70
N ILE A 219 23.99 16.40 1.64
CA ILE A 219 25.32 15.84 1.87
C ILE A 219 25.93 15.32 0.56
N PRO A 220 27.27 15.28 0.43
CA PRO A 220 27.93 14.70 -0.73
C PRO A 220 27.54 13.24 -0.99
N LEU A 221 27.47 12.83 -2.26
CA LEU A 221 27.05 11.48 -2.65
C LEU A 221 27.86 10.36 -1.99
N ALA A 222 29.18 10.53 -1.87
CA ALA A 222 30.05 9.54 -1.24
C ALA A 222 29.76 9.37 0.27
N GLU A 223 29.40 10.47 0.94
CA GLU A 223 29.02 10.47 2.34
C GLU A 223 27.63 9.86 2.52
N ALA A 224 26.68 10.21 1.65
CA ALA A 224 25.35 9.63 1.60
C ALA A 224 25.41 8.10 1.42
N GLU A 225 26.20 7.60 0.48
CA GLU A 225 26.37 6.17 0.26
C GLU A 225 26.99 5.48 1.50
N ALA A 226 28.02 6.09 2.11
CA ALA A 226 28.64 5.55 3.31
C ALA A 226 27.65 5.51 4.49
N LEU A 227 26.89 6.59 4.70
CA LEU A 227 25.85 6.65 5.71
C LEU A 227 24.70 5.69 5.44
N PHE A 228 24.36 5.38 4.19
CA PHE A 228 23.34 4.40 3.88
C PHE A 228 23.79 2.98 4.27
N TRP A 229 25.02 2.59 3.91
CA TRP A 229 25.51 1.24 4.20
C TRP A 229 26.03 1.06 5.63
N LEU A 230 26.21 2.14 6.40
CA LEU A 230 26.69 2.06 7.79
C LEU A 230 25.82 1.13 8.64
N GLY A 231 26.47 0.13 9.26
CA GLY A 231 25.81 -0.88 10.09
C GLY A 231 24.99 -1.90 9.30
N SER A 232 25.12 -1.97 7.98
CA SER A 232 24.51 -3.03 7.18
C SER A 232 25.40 -4.27 7.09
N ARG A 233 24.77 -5.45 7.04
CA ARG A 233 25.41 -6.70 6.62
C ARG A 233 25.83 -6.73 5.14
N PHE A 234 25.39 -5.74 4.36
CA PHE A 234 25.78 -5.55 2.97
C PHE A 234 26.72 -4.35 2.83
N ASN A 235 27.69 -4.46 1.92
CA ASN A 235 28.59 -3.38 1.57
C ASN A 235 28.50 -3.10 0.07
N ARG A 236 27.89 -1.96 -0.30
CA ARG A 236 27.74 -1.50 -1.70
C ARG A 236 27.28 -2.60 -2.66
N ALA A 237 26.32 -3.41 -2.21
CA ALA A 237 25.93 -4.63 -2.90
C ALA A 237 25.13 -4.38 -4.20
N ILE A 238 24.54 -3.20 -4.35
CA ILE A 238 23.79 -2.76 -5.53
C ILE A 238 24.19 -1.33 -5.90
N PRO A 239 24.20 -0.96 -7.19
CA PRO A 239 24.56 0.40 -7.64
C PRO A 239 23.38 1.37 -7.44
N LEU A 240 22.96 1.55 -6.19
CA LEU A 240 21.78 2.34 -5.82
C LEU A 240 21.99 3.85 -5.97
N PHE A 241 23.24 4.30 -5.91
CA PHE A 241 23.62 5.71 -5.94
C PHE A 241 24.26 6.10 -7.30
N PRO A 242 23.93 7.29 -7.85
CA PRO A 242 22.90 8.22 -7.39
C PRO A 242 21.48 7.72 -7.70
N LEU A 243 20.53 8.04 -6.82
CA LEU A 243 19.12 7.82 -7.09
C LEU A 243 18.59 8.95 -7.97
N HIS A 244 18.08 8.61 -9.15
CA HIS A 244 17.55 9.57 -10.10
C HIS A 244 16.11 9.93 -9.74
N PHE A 245 15.73 11.18 -9.95
CA PHE A 245 14.36 11.62 -9.78
C PHE A 245 13.68 11.73 -11.13
N HIS A 246 12.50 11.15 -11.25
CA HIS A 246 11.61 11.53 -12.34
C HIS A 246 11.33 13.03 -12.22
N SER A 247 11.92 13.85 -13.11
CA SER A 247 11.29 15.12 -13.46
C SER A 247 9.85 14.78 -13.82
N ALA A 248 8.89 15.54 -13.32
CA ALA A 248 7.46 15.21 -13.27
C ALA A 248 6.75 15.09 -14.64
N SER A 249 7.35 14.40 -15.60
CA SER A 249 6.92 14.28 -16.97
C SER A 249 7.42 12.94 -17.55
N LEU A 250 6.54 12.23 -18.26
CA LEU A 250 6.76 11.05 -19.13
C LEU A 250 6.43 9.68 -18.48
N LEU A 251 5.25 9.08 -18.74
CA LEU A 251 4.75 8.41 -19.97
C LEU A 251 5.21 6.92 -20.07
N VAL A 252 4.26 6.02 -20.41
CA VAL A 252 4.40 4.64 -20.97
C VAL A 252 4.59 3.50 -19.89
N ALA A 253 4.09 2.25 -20.00
CA ALA A 253 4.15 1.38 -21.18
C ALA A 253 3.29 0.09 -21.22
N PRO A 254 2.99 -0.42 -22.44
CA PRO A 254 1.89 -1.35 -22.77
C PRO A 254 2.24 -2.85 -22.70
N ALA A 255 3.49 -3.24 -22.44
CA ALA A 255 3.91 -4.65 -22.51
C ALA A 255 3.39 -5.54 -21.35
N PHE A 256 2.91 -4.96 -20.24
CA PHE A 256 2.35 -5.71 -19.11
C PHE A 256 0.95 -6.28 -19.41
N LEU A 257 0.33 -5.84 -20.51
CA LEU A 257 -1.04 -6.17 -20.91
C LEU A 257 -1.19 -7.38 -21.80
N GLU A 258 -0.11 -7.84 -22.41
CA GLU A 258 -0.16 -8.75 -23.55
C GLU A 258 0.07 -10.23 -23.16
N ASP A 259 0.26 -10.56 -21.88
CA ASP A 259 0.49 -11.95 -21.40
C ASP A 259 -0.73 -12.54 -20.67
N PRO A 260 -1.41 -13.57 -21.22
CA PRO A 260 -2.57 -14.24 -20.61
C PRO A 260 -2.28 -14.94 -19.28
N SER A 261 -1.02 -15.27 -18.99
CA SER A 261 -0.61 -15.96 -17.75
C SER A 261 -0.46 -15.01 -16.55
N SER A 262 -0.59 -13.69 -16.79
CA SER A 262 -0.48 -12.64 -15.76
C SER A 262 -1.60 -12.67 -14.71
N ALA A 263 -2.74 -13.32 -15.01
CA ALA A 263 -3.90 -13.46 -14.14
C ALA A 263 -3.63 -14.26 -12.83
N HIS A 264 -2.63 -15.14 -12.83
CA HIS A 264 -2.32 -16.03 -11.69
C HIS A 264 -1.13 -15.59 -10.84
N ARG A 265 -0.52 -14.43 -11.14
CA ARG A 265 0.63 -13.90 -10.39
C ARG A 265 0.18 -12.87 -9.34
N PRO A 266 0.89 -12.74 -8.20
CA PRO A 266 0.64 -11.62 -7.30
C PRO A 266 0.81 -10.30 -8.07
N PRO A 267 -0.13 -9.35 -7.93
CA PRO A 267 -0.05 -8.09 -8.65
C PRO A 267 1.27 -7.41 -8.30
N LEU A 268 2.02 -6.99 -9.32
CA LEU A 268 3.17 -6.11 -9.14
C LEU A 268 2.72 -4.96 -8.21
N SER A 269 3.48 -4.65 -7.14
CA SER A 269 3.28 -3.45 -6.31
C SER A 269 3.62 -2.23 -7.14
N THR A 270 2.73 -1.97 -8.06
CA THR A 270 2.79 -0.98 -9.11
C THR A 270 1.32 -0.74 -9.40
N ASN A 271 0.95 0.46 -9.82
CA ASN A 271 -0.40 0.66 -10.32
C ASN A 271 -0.67 -0.16 -11.61
N ALA A 272 0.23 -1.04 -12.04
CA ALA A 272 0.18 -1.70 -13.34
C ALA A 272 -1.08 -2.55 -13.56
N PRO A 273 -1.65 -3.30 -12.60
CA PRO A 273 -2.96 -3.95 -12.82
C PRO A 273 -4.09 -2.94 -13.10
N TYR A 274 -4.06 -1.79 -12.44
CA TYR A 274 -5.01 -0.72 -12.70
C TYR A 274 -4.73 -0.01 -14.04
N LEU A 275 -3.46 0.25 -14.36
CA LEU A 275 -3.05 0.86 -15.63
C LEU A 275 -3.28 -0.06 -16.83
N ILE A 276 -3.16 -1.38 -16.63
CA ILE A 276 -3.62 -2.42 -17.56
C ILE A 276 -5.07 -2.16 -17.88
N SER A 277 -5.93 -2.19 -16.86
CA SER A 277 -7.37 -2.03 -17.06
C SER A 277 -7.68 -0.70 -17.76
N VAL A 278 -6.97 0.39 -17.40
CA VAL A 278 -7.09 1.69 -18.09
C VAL A 278 -6.73 1.61 -19.57
N TRP A 279 -5.63 0.96 -19.92
CA TRP A 279 -5.23 0.83 -21.32
C TRP A 279 -6.20 -0.02 -22.14
N ASN A 280 -6.69 -1.13 -21.58
CA ASN A 280 -7.70 -1.95 -22.27
C ASN A 280 -8.98 -1.16 -22.55
N GLU A 281 -9.42 -0.34 -21.59
CA GLU A 281 -10.55 0.56 -21.83
C GLU A 281 -10.24 1.68 -22.81
N LEU A 282 -8.99 2.15 -22.88
CA LEU A 282 -8.58 3.15 -23.88
C LEU A 282 -8.65 2.60 -25.30
N LEU A 283 -8.20 1.36 -25.51
CA LEU A 283 -8.26 0.69 -26.82
C LEU A 283 -9.70 0.52 -27.31
N CYS A 284 -10.64 0.33 -26.38
CA CYS A 284 -12.06 0.10 -26.67
C CYS A 284 -12.94 1.36 -26.52
N ALA A 285 -12.37 2.52 -26.16
CA ALA A 285 -13.16 3.72 -25.90
C ALA A 285 -13.87 4.19 -27.19
N PRO A 286 -15.18 4.48 -27.15
CA PRO A 286 -15.91 4.93 -28.33
C PRO A 286 -15.48 6.34 -28.74
N GLY A 287 -15.08 6.48 -29.99
CA GLY A 287 -14.68 7.77 -30.58
C GLY A 287 -13.35 8.31 -30.06
N ALA A 288 -13.08 9.58 -30.32
CA ALA A 288 -11.82 10.20 -29.92
C ALA A 288 -11.74 10.36 -28.39
N VAL A 289 -10.70 9.79 -27.78
CA VAL A 289 -10.38 10.00 -26.37
C VAL A 289 -9.96 11.45 -26.15
N MET A 290 -10.66 12.15 -25.27
CA MET A 290 -10.39 13.55 -24.95
C MET A 290 -9.38 13.72 -23.80
N SER A 291 -9.47 12.87 -22.78
CA SER A 291 -8.59 12.95 -21.62
C SER A 291 -8.56 11.66 -20.82
N VAL A 292 -7.40 11.38 -20.20
CA VAL A 292 -7.18 10.26 -19.28
C VAL A 292 -6.85 10.84 -17.90
N PHE A 293 -7.37 10.23 -16.82
CA PHE A 293 -7.21 10.65 -15.42
C PHE A 293 -7.65 12.09 -15.12
N LYS A 294 -8.80 12.51 -15.66
CA LYS A 294 -9.32 13.85 -15.48
C LYS A 294 -10.17 13.96 -14.23
N THR A 295 -9.92 14.97 -13.41
CA THR A 295 -10.79 15.31 -12.28
C THR A 295 -11.76 16.42 -12.69
N PHE A 296 -13.05 16.15 -12.57
CA PHE A 296 -14.12 17.13 -12.78
C PHE A 296 -14.51 17.71 -11.43
N LEU A 297 -14.18 18.98 -11.23
CA LEU A 297 -14.63 19.72 -10.06
C LEU A 297 -16.10 20.05 -10.23
N PHE A 298 -16.89 19.87 -9.16
CA PHE A 298 -18.26 20.34 -9.14
C PHE A 298 -18.44 21.31 -7.98
N GLU A 299 -19.12 22.41 -8.25
CA GLU A 299 -19.56 23.31 -7.19
C GLU A 299 -20.69 22.63 -6.41
N PRO A 300 -20.60 22.54 -5.08
CA PRO A 300 -21.70 22.01 -4.29
C PRO A 300 -22.93 22.90 -4.49
N LYS A 301 -23.94 22.38 -5.20
CA LYS A 301 -25.23 23.06 -5.32
C LYS A 301 -25.97 22.98 -3.98
N GLY A 302 -26.00 24.09 -3.25
CA GLY A 302 -27.03 24.44 -2.24
C GLY A 302 -26.94 23.74 -0.88
N ASP A 303 -26.86 24.55 0.19
CA ASP A 303 -27.35 24.37 1.58
C ASP A 303 -27.50 22.97 2.20
N VAL A 304 -26.60 22.03 1.94
CA VAL A 304 -26.46 20.86 2.83
C VAL A 304 -25.69 21.32 4.07
N ARG A 305 -26.41 21.59 5.16
CA ARG A 305 -25.83 21.77 6.50
C ARG A 305 -25.02 20.52 6.83
N MET A 306 -23.70 20.62 6.66
CA MET A 306 -22.76 19.59 7.08
C MET A 306 -22.87 19.39 8.60
N PRO A 307 -22.78 18.15 9.11
CA PRO A 307 -22.81 17.89 10.54
C PRO A 307 -21.64 18.61 11.26
N PRO A 308 -21.82 19.04 12.53
CA PRO A 308 -20.87 19.91 13.24
C PRO A 308 -19.45 19.31 13.38
N SER A 309 -19.31 17.99 13.26
CA SER A 309 -18.02 17.28 13.37
C SER A 309 -17.07 17.55 12.19
N ALA A 310 -17.57 18.01 11.05
CA ALA A 310 -16.75 18.29 9.86
C ALA A 310 -16.14 19.71 9.86
N GLN A 311 -16.52 20.59 10.79
CA GLN A 311 -16.07 21.99 10.78
C GLN A 311 -14.64 22.21 11.32
N ARG A 312 -14.01 21.22 11.95
CA ARG A 312 -12.74 21.41 12.66
C ARG A 312 -11.44 21.08 11.91
N LYS A 313 -11.48 20.81 10.60
CA LYS A 313 -10.27 20.60 9.77
C LYS A 313 -10.30 21.42 8.48
N LYS A 314 -10.22 22.74 8.58
CA LYS A 314 -10.03 23.64 7.41
C LYS A 314 -8.60 24.18 7.34
N THR A 315 -7.69 23.36 6.84
CA THR A 315 -6.53 23.80 6.06
C THR A 315 -6.25 22.74 4.99
N GLY A 316 -6.65 23.00 3.73
CA GLY A 316 -6.20 22.22 2.57
C GLY A 316 -7.18 21.22 1.92
N VAL A 317 -8.48 21.25 2.24
CA VAL A 317 -9.45 20.38 1.56
C VAL A 317 -9.64 20.86 0.12
N ARG A 318 -9.15 20.08 -0.85
CA ARG A 318 -9.39 20.30 -2.28
C ARG A 318 -10.91 20.31 -2.54
N PRO A 319 -11.40 21.16 -3.48
CA PRO A 319 -12.82 21.17 -3.81
C PRO A 319 -13.29 19.76 -4.20
N PRO A 320 -14.54 19.38 -3.84
CA PRO A 320 -15.06 18.06 -4.18
C PRO A 320 -15.04 17.90 -5.71
N GLY A 321 -14.46 16.78 -6.15
CA GLY A 321 -14.30 16.50 -7.57
C GLY A 321 -14.40 15.01 -7.83
N ALA A 322 -15.01 14.66 -8.95
CA ALA A 322 -15.10 13.29 -9.42
C ALA A 322 -13.89 13.01 -10.33
N MET A 323 -13.08 12.02 -9.96
CA MET A 323 -12.02 11.52 -10.84
C MET A 323 -12.64 10.57 -11.87
N VAL A 324 -12.37 10.82 -13.15
CA VAL A 324 -12.79 9.99 -14.29
C VAL A 324 -11.52 9.47 -14.97
N ASP A 325 -11.45 8.17 -15.22
CA ASP A 325 -10.25 7.54 -15.75
C ASP A 325 -10.12 7.79 -17.26
N ILE A 326 -11.21 7.73 -18.01
CA ILE A 326 -11.23 8.00 -19.46
C ILE A 326 -12.46 8.83 -19.82
N VAL A 327 -12.27 9.85 -20.65
CA VAL A 327 -13.34 10.66 -21.23
C VAL A 327 -13.28 10.50 -22.75
N GLY A 328 -14.34 9.92 -23.34
CA GLY A 328 -14.48 9.64 -24.77
C GLY A 328 -15.68 10.33 -25.41
N ASP A 329 -15.85 10.13 -26.70
CA ASP A 329 -16.93 10.67 -27.55
C ASP A 329 -17.29 12.15 -27.27
N GLY A 330 -16.32 13.05 -27.42
CA GLY A 330 -16.58 14.49 -27.24
C GLY A 330 -17.06 14.87 -25.83
N GLY A 331 -16.79 14.04 -24.82
CA GLY A 331 -17.18 14.27 -23.44
C GLY A 331 -18.52 13.65 -23.04
N ARG A 332 -19.16 12.88 -23.93
CA ARG A 332 -20.42 12.17 -23.65
C ARG A 332 -20.22 10.84 -22.93
N VAL A 333 -19.01 10.25 -23.01
CA VAL A 333 -18.72 8.94 -22.39
C VAL A 333 -17.66 9.10 -21.32
N TRP A 334 -17.99 8.71 -20.09
CA TRP A 334 -17.12 8.82 -18.92
C TRP A 334 -16.89 7.42 -18.34
N ILE A 335 -15.66 6.94 -18.38
CA ILE A 335 -15.28 5.61 -17.92
C ILE A 335 -14.51 5.75 -16.62
N ARG A 336 -15.04 5.12 -15.56
CA ARG A 336 -14.37 4.92 -14.28
C ARG A 336 -14.03 3.44 -14.14
N ILE A 337 -12.79 3.16 -13.76
CA ILE A 337 -12.22 1.83 -13.60
C ILE A 337 -11.88 1.64 -12.14
N ASN A 338 -12.36 0.54 -11.56
CA ASN A 338 -12.12 0.22 -10.18
C ASN A 338 -11.66 -1.23 -10.05
N THR A 339 -10.53 -1.45 -9.39
CA THR A 339 -9.94 -2.77 -9.15
C THR A 339 -10.33 -3.34 -7.78
N MET A 340 -11.50 -2.96 -7.27
CA MET A 340 -12.00 -3.43 -5.97
C MET A 340 -12.34 -4.93 -6.01
N LYS A 341 -11.93 -5.64 -4.96
CA LYS A 341 -12.29 -7.04 -4.69
C LYS A 341 -13.47 -7.12 -3.72
N ASN A 342 -14.18 -8.24 -3.72
CA ASN A 342 -15.22 -8.55 -2.73
C ASN A 342 -14.71 -8.35 -1.29
N SER A 343 -13.55 -8.91 -0.94
CA SER A 343 -12.93 -8.73 0.40
C SER A 343 -12.69 -7.26 0.80
N ARG A 344 -12.46 -6.36 -0.16
CA ARG A 344 -12.30 -4.93 0.12
C ARG A 344 -13.64 -4.24 0.38
N LEU A 345 -14.68 -4.57 -0.39
CA LEU A 345 -16.04 -4.11 -0.11
C LEU A 345 -16.55 -4.61 1.24
N LEU A 346 -16.23 -5.85 1.60
CA LEU A 346 -16.60 -6.41 2.91
C LEU A 346 -15.94 -5.67 4.06
N ALA A 347 -14.68 -5.26 3.89
CA ALA A 347 -14.01 -4.43 4.89
C ALA A 347 -14.70 -3.07 5.02
N GLU A 348 -15.06 -2.43 3.91
CA GLU A 348 -15.80 -1.16 3.91
C GLU A 348 -17.19 -1.31 4.53
N PHE A 349 -17.93 -2.39 4.23
CA PHE A 349 -19.22 -2.66 4.85
C PHE A 349 -19.11 -2.88 6.35
N ARG A 350 -18.11 -3.66 6.81
CA ARG A 350 -17.87 -3.87 8.24
C ARG A 350 -17.51 -2.56 8.96
N GLU A 351 -16.77 -1.69 8.30
CA GLU A 351 -16.45 -0.36 8.82
C GLU A 351 -17.70 0.53 8.90
N ILE A 352 -18.55 0.54 7.87
CA ILE A 352 -19.84 1.27 7.89
C ILE A 352 -20.77 0.74 8.98
N ASP A 353 -20.88 -0.58 9.12
CA ASP A 353 -21.70 -1.23 10.14
C ASP A 353 -21.21 -0.85 11.55
N SER A 354 -19.89 -0.73 11.75
CA SER A 354 -19.31 -0.31 13.04
C SER A 354 -19.74 1.10 13.44
N TYR A 355 -19.86 2.02 12.48
CA TYR A 355 -20.33 3.39 12.74
C TYR A 355 -21.83 3.47 13.04
N LEU A 356 -22.62 2.56 12.46
CA LEU A 356 -24.06 2.48 12.72
C LEU A 356 -24.37 1.91 14.11
N THR A 357 -23.49 1.07 14.66
CA THR A 357 -23.64 0.51 16.01
C THR A 357 -23.10 1.37 17.14
N GLU A 358 -22.34 2.44 16.86
CA GLU A 358 -21.79 3.35 17.89
C GLU A 358 -22.74 4.53 18.23
N SER A 359 -23.95 4.58 17.66
CA SER A 359 -24.86 5.72 17.79
C SER A 359 -26.20 5.35 18.43
N GLU A 360 -26.20 4.81 19.66
CA GLU A 360 -27.37 4.83 20.55
C GLU A 360 -26.90 4.48 21.98
N GLU A 361 -26.34 5.46 22.70
CA GLU A 361 -26.41 5.64 24.16
C GLU A 361 -25.48 6.78 24.64
N ASP A 362 -25.67 8.00 24.10
CA ASP A 362 -25.18 9.21 24.76
C ASP A 362 -26.25 9.68 25.76
N SER A 363 -26.11 9.30 27.03
CA SER A 363 -26.83 9.96 28.13
C SER A 363 -25.84 10.63 29.08
N ASP A 364 -25.89 11.96 29.07
CA ASP A 364 -25.31 12.98 29.96
C ASP A 364 -24.47 12.50 31.13
N TRP A 365 -23.18 12.84 31.12
CA TRP A 365 -22.42 13.14 32.34
C TRP A 365 -21.44 14.29 32.10
N ASP A 366 -21.93 15.51 32.33
CA ASP A 366 -21.11 16.66 32.72
C ASP A 366 -20.40 16.35 34.05
N GLY A 367 -19.12 16.67 34.17
CA GLY A 367 -18.43 16.63 35.46
C GLY A 367 -16.91 16.52 35.36
N ASP A 368 -16.28 17.68 35.51
CA ASP A 368 -14.89 17.94 35.86
C ASP A 368 -14.06 16.79 36.48
N GLU A 369 -12.86 16.59 35.94
CA GLU A 369 -11.56 16.68 36.62
C GLU A 369 -10.52 15.83 35.90
N ARG A 370 -9.56 16.50 35.23
CA ARG A 370 -8.28 15.87 34.88
C ARG A 370 -7.37 15.96 36.09
N PRO A 371 -6.90 14.85 36.68
CA PRO A 371 -5.70 14.90 37.48
C PRO A 371 -4.51 14.94 36.52
N THR A 372 -3.84 16.09 36.50
CA THR A 372 -2.40 16.19 36.22
C THR A 372 -1.60 15.38 37.25
N LEU A 373 -0.28 15.36 37.02
CA LEU A 373 0.84 14.95 37.89
C LEU A 373 1.41 13.57 37.50
N LEU A 374 2.73 13.37 37.48
CA LEU A 374 3.90 14.25 37.64
C LEU A 374 5.09 13.49 37.04
#